data_AF-A0A839N3A7-F1
#
_entry.id   AF-A0A839N3A7-F1
#
_cell.length_a   1.000
_cell.length_b   1.000
_cell.length_c   1.000
_cell.angle_alpha   90.00
_cell.angle_beta   90.00
_cell.angle_gamma   90.00
#
_symmetry.space_group_name_H-M   'P 1'
#
loop_
_entity.id
_entity.type
_entity.pdbx_description
1 polymer ?
#
loop_
_entity_poly.entity_id
_entity_poly.type
_entity_poly.pdbx_seq_one_letter_code
_entity_poly.pdbx_strand_id
1 'polypeptide(L)'
;MDPKDLEDLEFIDDGDIDLDHDEHGFTNPDGSRMTEADLAATDEELAERTRRIKAVMGRPSLSAPGTVSPTVNARVPAKVKAALIERAKSEGVGEAAVVRRALEEYLHTT
;
A
#
# COMPACT_ATOMS: atom_id res chain seq x y z
N MET A 1 -24.54 7.02 12.72
CA MET A 1 -24.12 7.50 11.40
C MET A 1 -24.44 6.39 10.45
N ASP A 2 -25.50 6.56 9.65
CA ASP A 2 -25.92 5.53 8.71
C ASP A 2 -24.95 5.54 7.53
N PRO A 3 -24.53 4.38 7.00
CA PRO A 3 -23.58 4.31 5.87
C PRO A 3 -24.10 4.94 4.58
N LYS A 4 -25.41 5.27 4.51
CA LYS A 4 -26.02 6.02 3.40
C LYS A 4 -25.83 7.54 3.52
N ASP A 5 -25.47 8.04 4.69
CA ASP A 5 -25.17 9.47 4.90
C ASP A 5 -23.80 9.87 4.35
N LEU A 6 -23.01 8.91 3.86
CA LEU A 6 -21.68 9.11 3.27
C LEU A 6 -21.72 9.30 1.75
N GLU A 7 -22.88 9.08 1.09
CA GLU A 7 -23.00 9.14 -0.38
C GLU A 7 -23.06 10.57 -0.92
N ASP A 8 -23.26 11.58 -0.07
CA ASP A 8 -23.33 13.00 -0.44
C ASP A 8 -22.06 13.80 -0.07
N LEU A 9 -20.99 13.14 0.37
CA LEU A 9 -19.71 13.82 0.64
C LEU A 9 -18.95 14.02 -0.67
N GLU A 10 -19.01 15.24 -1.19
CA GLU A 10 -18.12 15.70 -2.25
C GLU A 10 -16.70 15.80 -1.69
N PHE A 11 -15.78 14.99 -2.22
CA PHE A 11 -14.36 15.13 -1.93
C PHE A 11 -13.86 16.39 -2.63
N ILE A 12 -13.62 17.44 -1.85
CA ILE A 12 -13.00 18.68 -2.33
C ILE A 12 -11.48 18.47 -2.24
N ASP A 13 -10.81 18.48 -3.40
CA ASP A 13 -9.36 18.55 -3.50
C ASP A 13 -8.95 20.03 -3.51
N ASP A 14 -8.68 20.58 -2.33
CA ASP A 14 -8.33 22.00 -2.12
C ASP A 14 -6.82 22.27 -2.23
N GLY A 15 -6.04 21.26 -2.64
CA GLY A 15 -4.59 21.35 -2.80
C GLY A 15 -3.81 21.07 -1.52
N ASP A 16 -2.48 21.09 -1.62
CA ASP A 16 -1.61 20.81 -0.48
C ASP A 16 -1.75 21.88 0.61
N ILE A 17 -2.01 21.45 1.85
CA ILE A 17 -2.17 22.31 3.02
C ILE A 17 -0.80 22.67 3.61
N ASP A 18 -0.47 23.96 3.72
CA ASP A 18 0.71 24.45 4.45
C ASP A 18 0.44 24.50 5.95
N LEU A 19 0.93 23.49 6.68
CA LEU A 19 0.66 23.30 8.10
C LEU A 19 1.31 24.35 9.00
N ASP A 20 2.39 24.97 8.52
CA ASP A 20 3.08 26.02 9.24
C ASP A 20 2.29 27.34 9.16
N HIS A 21 1.51 27.53 8.09
CA HIS A 21 0.68 28.73 7.86
C HIS A 21 -0.80 28.54 8.25
N ASP A 22 -1.30 27.31 8.35
CA ASP A 22 -2.73 27.07 8.53
C ASP A 22 -3.30 27.67 9.84
N GLU A 23 -4.34 28.48 9.74
CA GLU A 23 -4.94 29.18 10.89
C GLU A 23 -5.63 28.21 11.86
N HIS A 24 -6.15 27.09 11.34
CA HIS A 24 -6.91 26.09 12.11
C HIS A 24 -6.04 25.02 12.75
N GLY A 25 -4.78 24.89 12.34
CA GLY A 25 -3.67 24.24 13.04
C GLY A 25 -3.96 22.84 13.56
N PHE A 26 -3.40 21.81 12.93
CA PHE A 26 -3.53 20.43 13.40
C PHE A 26 -2.68 20.18 14.64
N THR A 27 -3.08 19.23 15.48
CA THR A 27 -2.34 18.83 16.68
C THR A 27 -1.88 17.38 16.60
N ASN A 28 -0.63 17.15 17.00
CA ASN A 28 -0.05 15.84 17.24
C ASN A 28 -0.81 15.10 18.38
N PRO A 29 -0.67 13.76 18.49
CA PRO A 29 -1.29 12.98 19.57
C PRO A 29 -0.87 13.40 20.98
N ASP A 30 0.28 14.07 21.12
CA ASP A 30 0.77 14.62 22.39
C ASP A 30 0.22 16.02 22.71
N GLY A 31 -0.63 16.57 21.85
CA GLY A 31 -1.24 17.89 21.97
C GLY A 31 -0.38 19.05 21.50
N SER A 32 0.84 18.80 20.99
CA SER A 32 1.66 19.82 20.34
C SER A 32 1.09 20.17 18.94
N ARG A 33 1.35 21.39 18.46
CA ARG A 33 0.94 21.80 17.11
C ARG A 33 1.78 21.03 16.08
N MET A 34 1.10 20.43 15.11
CA MET A 34 1.71 19.71 14.00
C MET A 34 2.31 20.72 13.01
N THR A 35 3.54 20.46 12.58
CA THR A 35 4.31 21.28 11.66
C THR A 35 4.76 20.46 10.45
N GLU A 36 5.22 21.12 9.40
CA GLU A 36 5.80 20.44 8.23
C GLU A 36 7.00 19.56 8.62
N ALA A 37 7.76 19.99 9.64
CA ALA A 37 8.90 19.24 10.16
C ALA A 37 8.50 17.91 10.83
N ASP A 38 7.33 17.85 11.46
CA ASP A 38 6.82 16.63 12.11
C ASP A 38 6.44 15.56 11.08
N LEU A 39 5.86 15.98 9.94
CA LEU A 39 5.57 15.10 8.82
C LEU A 39 6.85 14.60 8.15
N ALA A 40 7.81 15.49 7.89
CA ALA A 40 9.09 15.09 7.33
C ALA A 40 9.82 14.06 8.22
N ALA A 41 9.76 14.24 9.55
CA ALA A 41 10.31 13.29 10.51
C ALA A 41 9.56 11.94 10.50
N THR A 42 8.23 11.98 10.40
CA THR A 42 7.38 10.77 10.31
C THR A 42 7.64 9.99 9.02
N ASP A 43 7.80 10.70 7.90
CA ASP A 43 8.13 10.11 6.60
C ASP A 43 9.50 9.43 6.61
N GLU A 44 10.50 10.07 7.22
CA GLU A 44 11.82 9.49 7.38
C GLU A 44 11.80 8.25 8.27
N GLU A 45 11.07 8.28 9.40
CA GLU A 45 10.89 7.14 10.29
C GLU A 45 10.18 5.97 9.58
N LEU A 46 9.10 6.26 8.85
CA LEU A 46 8.35 5.27 8.08
C LEU A 46 9.23 4.66 6.98
N ALA A 47 10.01 5.48 6.28
CA ALA A 47 10.95 5.05 5.26
C ALA A 47 12.08 4.20 5.84
N GLU A 48 12.60 4.55 7.02
CA GLU A 48 13.63 3.77 7.70
C GLU A 48 13.07 2.44 8.22
N ARG A 49 11.88 2.43 8.83
CA ARG A 49 11.18 1.23 9.26
C ARG A 49 10.90 0.30 8.07
N THR A 50 10.45 0.86 6.95
CA THR A 50 10.24 0.13 5.70
C THR A 50 11.55 -0.44 5.14
N ARG A 51 12.64 0.34 5.18
CA ARG A 51 13.98 -0.13 4.78
C ARG A 51 14.47 -1.26 5.67
N ARG A 52 14.32 -1.17 6.99
CA ARG A 52 14.70 -2.23 7.96
C ARG A 52 13.90 -3.50 7.72
N ILE A 53 12.58 -3.41 7.49
CA ILE A 53 11.73 -4.56 7.15
C ILE A 53 12.16 -5.19 5.82
N LYS A 54 12.43 -4.38 4.79
CA LYS A 54 12.91 -4.85 3.49
C LYS A 54 14.32 -5.45 3.53
N ALA A 55 15.19 -4.95 4.41
CA ALA A 55 16.57 -5.42 4.56
C ALA A 55 16.66 -6.78 5.27
N VAL A 56 15.72 -7.09 6.17
CA VAL A 56 15.67 -8.36 6.91
C VAL A 56 14.90 -9.44 6.15
N MET A 57 13.93 -9.05 5.31
CA MET A 57 13.09 -9.99 4.58
C MET A 57 13.20 -9.77 3.08
N GLY A 58 13.95 -10.65 2.41
CA GLY A 58 13.48 -11.10 1.09
C GLY A 58 11.99 -11.47 1.20
N ARG A 59 11.24 -11.32 0.09
CA ARG A 59 9.77 -11.51 0.06
C ARG A 59 9.31 -12.62 1.03
N PRO A 60 8.45 -12.30 2.03
CA PRO A 60 8.09 -13.26 3.06
C PRO A 60 7.52 -14.55 2.47
N SER A 61 7.90 -15.68 3.08
CA SER A 61 7.42 -17.00 2.67
C SER A 61 5.92 -17.14 2.93
N LEU A 62 5.26 -17.85 2.03
CA LEU A 62 3.82 -18.13 1.98
C LEU A 62 3.43 -19.46 2.64
N SER A 63 4.40 -20.26 3.08
CA SER A 63 4.15 -21.58 3.68
C SER A 63 4.30 -21.57 5.20
N ALA A 64 5.46 -21.15 5.72
CA ALA A 64 5.76 -20.96 7.14
C ALA A 64 7.10 -20.21 7.30
N PRO A 65 7.37 -19.57 8.46
CA PRO A 65 8.71 -19.04 8.76
C PRO A 65 9.78 -20.14 8.58
N GLY A 66 10.79 -19.87 7.75
CA GLY A 66 11.89 -20.81 7.49
C GLY A 66 11.61 -21.92 6.47
N THR A 67 10.45 -21.96 5.82
CA THR A 67 10.15 -22.93 4.74
C THR A 67 10.08 -22.21 3.40
N VAL A 68 10.63 -22.80 2.34
CA VAL A 68 10.52 -22.26 0.96
C VAL A 68 9.12 -22.48 0.43
N SER A 69 8.49 -21.44 -0.12
CA SER A 69 7.17 -21.58 -0.74
C SER A 69 7.25 -22.34 -2.07
N PRO A 70 6.25 -23.19 -2.39
CA PRO A 70 6.14 -23.78 -3.72
C PRO A 70 6.12 -22.68 -4.81
N THR A 71 6.77 -22.93 -5.94
CA THR A 71 6.89 -21.97 -7.03
C THR A 71 6.21 -22.51 -8.29
N VAL A 72 5.43 -21.66 -8.97
CA VAL A 72 4.84 -21.95 -10.28
C VAL A 72 5.51 -21.07 -11.33
N ASN A 73 6.10 -21.69 -12.35
CA ASN A 73 6.71 -21.01 -13.50
C ASN A 73 5.94 -21.36 -14.77
N ALA A 74 5.38 -20.36 -15.45
CA ALA A 74 4.62 -20.54 -16.69
C ALA A 74 5.04 -19.52 -17.74
N ARG A 75 5.15 -19.96 -19.00
CA ARG A 75 5.31 -19.05 -20.14
C ARG A 75 3.94 -18.49 -20.52
N VAL A 76 3.89 -17.19 -20.76
CA VAL A 76 2.66 -16.50 -21.15
C VAL A 76 2.90 -15.67 -22.41
N PRO A 77 1.87 -15.46 -23.25
CA PRO A 77 1.96 -14.49 -24.34
C PRO A 77 2.32 -13.09 -23.84
N ALA A 78 3.07 -12.31 -24.64
CA ALA A 78 3.51 -10.96 -24.27
C ALA A 78 2.35 -10.05 -23.84
N LYS A 79 1.19 -10.17 -24.51
CA LYS A 79 -0.04 -9.44 -24.17
C LYS A 79 -0.51 -9.72 -22.74
N VAL A 80 -0.44 -10.98 -22.30
CA VAL A 80 -0.84 -11.39 -20.94
C VAL A 80 0.13 -10.82 -19.91
N LYS A 81 1.44 -10.87 -20.19
CA LYS A 81 2.45 -10.28 -19.31
C LYS A 81 2.27 -8.76 -19.14
N ALA A 82 1.97 -8.05 -20.24
CA ALA A 82 1.71 -6.62 -20.21
C ALA A 82 0.46 -6.29 -19.36
N ALA A 83 -0.64 -7.03 -19.56
CA ALA A 83 -1.85 -6.84 -18.77
C ALA A 83 -1.63 -7.12 -17.27
N LEU A 84 -0.83 -8.13 -16.93
CA LEU A 84 -0.45 -8.43 -15.55
C LEU A 84 0.32 -7.26 -14.90
N ILE A 85 1.30 -6.70 -15.59
CA ILE A 85 2.08 -5.55 -15.10
C ILE A 85 1.16 -4.36 -14.86
N GLU A 86 0.27 -4.06 -15.81
CA GLU A 86 -0.63 -2.92 -15.69
C GLU A 86 -1.62 -3.09 -14.55
N ARG A 87 -2.18 -4.29 -14.40
CA ARG A 87 -3.09 -4.61 -13.30
C ARG A 87 -2.38 -4.46 -11.95
N ALA A 88 -1.17 -5.00 -11.83
CA ALA A 88 -0.35 -4.89 -10.63
C ALA A 88 -0.08 -3.42 -10.25
N LYS A 89 0.27 -2.58 -11.24
CA LYS A 89 0.45 -1.13 -11.05
C LYS A 89 -0.84 -0.44 -10.59
N SER A 90 -1.95 -0.70 -11.27
CA SER A 90 -3.25 -0.08 -10.96
C SER A 90 -3.73 -0.39 -9.53
N GLU A 91 -3.33 -1.55 -9.00
CA GLU A 91 -3.69 -2.00 -7.65
C GLU A 91 -2.61 -1.69 -6.59
N GLY A 92 -1.46 -1.13 -6.97
CA GLY A 92 -0.35 -0.88 -6.05
C GLY A 92 0.29 -2.15 -5.45
N VAL A 93 0.09 -3.32 -6.07
CA VAL A 93 0.62 -4.61 -5.59
C VAL A 93 1.67 -5.20 -6.54
N GLY A 94 2.46 -6.16 -6.07
CA GLY A 94 3.39 -6.88 -6.93
C GLY A 94 2.68 -7.89 -7.83
N GLU A 95 3.23 -8.15 -9.03
CA GLU A 95 2.67 -9.10 -10.00
C GLU A 95 2.32 -10.47 -9.40
N ALA A 96 3.18 -11.02 -8.53
CA ALA A 96 2.92 -12.33 -7.92
C ALA A 96 1.69 -12.34 -6.99
N ALA A 97 1.24 -11.20 -6.46
CA ALA A 97 -0.01 -11.11 -5.71
C ALA A 97 -1.23 -11.18 -6.63
N VAL A 98 -1.15 -10.56 -7.82
CA VAL A 98 -2.18 -10.69 -8.87
C VAL A 98 -2.24 -12.13 -9.37
N VAL A 99 -1.10 -12.73 -9.73
CA VAL A 99 -1.05 -14.12 -10.20
C VAL A 99 -1.62 -15.08 -9.17
N ARG A 100 -1.28 -14.89 -7.89
CA ARG A 100 -1.78 -15.77 -6.83
C ARG A 100 -3.29 -15.67 -6.66
N ARG A 101 -3.84 -14.46 -6.55
CA ARG A 101 -5.29 -14.26 -6.44
C ARG A 101 -6.03 -14.86 -7.64
N ALA A 102 -5.51 -14.65 -8.85
CA ALA A 102 -6.09 -15.23 -10.06
C ALA A 102 -6.05 -16.77 -10.03
N LEU A 103 -4.98 -17.38 -9.53
CA LEU A 103 -4.89 -18.83 -9.36
C LEU A 103 -5.83 -19.34 -8.26
N GLU A 104 -5.92 -18.65 -7.13
CA GLU A 104 -6.82 -19.00 -6.02
C GLU A 104 -8.28 -18.92 -6.45
N GLU A 105 -8.65 -17.87 -7.19
CA GLU A 105 -9.98 -17.68 -7.75
C GLU A 105 -10.31 -18.76 -8.80
N TYR A 106 -9.38 -19.04 -9.71
CA TYR A 106 -9.55 -20.05 -10.76
C TYR A 106 -9.64 -21.48 -10.21
N LEU A 107 -8.88 -21.79 -9.16
CA LEU A 107 -8.83 -23.11 -8.54
C LEU A 107 -9.81 -23.28 -7.38
N HIS A 108 -10.55 -22.22 -7.02
CA HIS A 108 -11.47 -22.19 -5.88
C HIS A 108 -10.80 -22.60 -4.55
N THR A 109 -9.61 -22.06 -4.30
CA THR A 109 -8.82 -22.36 -3.08
C THR A 109 -8.79 -21.18 -2.09
N THR A 110 -9.82 -20.34 -2.13
CA THR A 110 -10.02 -19.20 -1.20
C THR A 110 -10.49 -19.67 0.16
#